data_AF-A0A7V5F0L7-F1
#
_entry.id   AF-A0A7V5F0L7-F1
#
_cell.length_a   1.000
_cell.length_b   1.000
_cell.length_c   1.000
_cell.angle_alpha   90.00
_cell.angle_beta   90.00
_cell.angle_gamma   90.00
#
_symmetry.space_group_name_H-M   'P 1'
#
loop_
_entity.id
_entity.type
_entity.pdbx_description
1 polymer ?
#
loop_
_entity_poly.entity_id
_entity_poly.type
_entity_poly.pdbx_seq_one_letter_code
_entity_poly.pdbx_strand_id
1 'polypeptide(L)'
;FEEPVPAWKARSVAFALLQEAEVVGDETELSSFDRLFPNQDSLSGKGFGNLIALPFQGKASKAGHTLFLAPESGFTASCANQWKILAEVEEIAESVLDDLIEEWQLYRESSEVFKTWKVSKNWKFSDYPKSDFARIAERCAFIAHCRDDAKTLPEPDWYILLTIAARCENGEYLSHKLSEAYPEYTPQETDAKIYHALNSTGPYCCRTIKRISGKYCRACRYYGGVRSPIVLGRPNHTYLRPGQLGQTAAMSGPPCALTKEENELIRRYYAFYRSLDQGTRKPNTSEQKHFQGVCRGRWDARNIHERAYLKYRARE
;
A
#
# COMPACT_ATOMS: atom_id res chain seq x y z
N PHE A 1 29.71 6.82 6.81
CA PHE A 1 29.12 6.63 8.14
C PHE A 1 30.16 5.85 8.92
N GLU A 2 30.44 6.25 10.16
CA GLU A 2 31.51 5.64 10.96
C GLU A 2 31.25 4.15 11.23
N GLU A 3 29.97 3.78 11.34
CA GLU A 3 29.50 2.41 11.48
C GLU A 3 28.35 2.10 10.49
N PRO A 4 28.07 0.81 10.20
CA PRO A 4 26.91 0.44 9.40
C PRO A 4 25.60 0.88 10.06
N VAL A 5 24.88 1.81 9.43
CA VAL A 5 23.59 2.30 9.92
C VAL A 5 22.40 1.61 9.25
N PRO A 6 21.24 1.52 9.92
CA PRO A 6 19.99 1.12 9.28
C PRO A 6 19.64 2.05 8.10
N ALA A 7 19.32 1.46 6.95
CA ALA A 7 19.03 2.19 5.73
C ALA A 7 17.81 3.11 5.86
N TRP A 8 16.80 2.70 6.64
CA TRP A 8 15.62 3.54 6.87
C TRP A 8 15.97 4.86 7.56
N LYS A 9 16.94 4.89 8.49
CA LYS A 9 17.35 6.13 9.19
C LYS A 9 17.98 7.10 8.20
N ALA A 10 19.01 6.63 7.50
CA ALA A 10 19.73 7.42 6.50
C ALA A 10 18.81 7.95 5.40
N ARG A 11 17.89 7.11 4.87
CA ARG A 11 16.93 7.53 3.84
C ARG A 11 15.95 8.57 4.36
N SER A 12 15.42 8.40 5.58
CA SER A 12 14.43 9.34 6.14
C SER A 12 15.03 10.74 6.26
N VAL A 13 16.24 10.83 6.82
CA VAL A 13 16.97 12.10 6.96
C VAL A 13 17.34 12.68 5.59
N ALA A 14 17.88 11.87 4.68
CA ALA A 14 18.25 12.34 3.33
C ALA A 14 17.05 12.90 2.54
N PHE A 15 15.89 12.25 2.63
CA PHE A 15 14.68 12.76 1.97
C PHE A 15 14.18 14.05 2.58
N ALA A 16 14.19 14.17 3.92
CA ALA A 16 13.82 15.39 4.59
C ALA A 16 14.74 16.55 4.19
N LEU A 17 16.06 16.32 4.10
CA LEU A 17 17.03 17.33 3.63
C LEU A 17 16.73 17.79 2.20
N LEU A 18 16.41 16.85 1.30
CA LEU A 18 16.10 17.19 -0.09
C LEU A 18 14.77 17.94 -0.23
N GLN A 19 13.80 17.69 0.66
CA GLN A 19 12.54 18.44 0.75
C GLN A 19 12.76 19.85 1.26
N GLU A 20 13.54 20.02 2.34
CA GLU A 20 13.92 21.33 2.88
C GLU A 20 14.72 22.17 1.87
N ALA A 21 15.53 21.51 1.04
CA ALA A 21 16.27 22.16 -0.04
C ALA A 21 15.41 22.49 -1.27
N GLU A 22 14.09 22.20 -1.25
CA GLU A 22 13.15 22.36 -2.37
C GLU A 22 13.61 21.65 -3.67
N VAL A 23 14.49 20.65 -3.54
CA VAL A 23 14.99 19.84 -4.67
C VAL A 23 13.96 18.80 -5.10
N VAL A 24 13.06 18.43 -4.20
CA VAL A 24 12.04 17.40 -4.39
C VAL A 24 10.73 17.95 -3.84
N GLY A 25 9.69 17.98 -4.67
CA GLY A 25 8.34 18.33 -4.25
C GLY A 25 7.68 17.23 -3.41
N ASP A 26 6.36 17.32 -3.23
CA ASP A 26 5.58 16.31 -2.52
C ASP A 26 5.73 14.90 -3.13
N GLU A 27 5.50 13.87 -2.30
CA GLU A 27 5.86 12.44 -2.42
C GLU A 27 5.88 11.76 -3.81
N THR A 28 5.22 12.31 -4.83
CA THR A 28 5.29 11.83 -6.22
C THR A 28 6.63 12.02 -6.93
N GLU A 29 7.53 12.87 -6.43
CA GLU A 29 8.87 13.03 -7.02
C GLU A 29 9.91 12.06 -6.43
N LEU A 30 9.58 11.39 -5.32
CA LEU A 30 10.47 10.46 -4.62
C LEU A 30 10.73 9.17 -5.39
N SER A 31 9.85 8.76 -6.34
CA SER A 31 10.07 7.55 -7.13
C SER A 31 11.30 7.66 -8.06
N SER A 32 11.70 8.87 -8.41
CA SER A 32 12.92 9.14 -9.19
C SER A 32 14.18 9.05 -8.33
N PHE A 33 14.05 9.22 -7.00
CA PHE A 33 15.12 9.15 -6.01
C PHE A 33 15.20 7.78 -5.31
N ASP A 34 14.52 6.75 -5.81
CA ASP A 34 14.52 5.38 -5.26
C ASP A 34 15.88 4.64 -5.40
N ARG A 35 16.93 5.35 -5.80
CA ARG A 35 18.31 4.83 -5.91
C ARG A 35 19.28 5.45 -4.90
N LEU A 36 18.77 6.15 -3.88
CA LEU A 36 19.58 6.58 -2.73
C LEU A 36 20.16 5.37 -1.99
N PHE A 37 21.46 5.46 -1.67
CA PHE A 37 22.14 4.50 -0.82
C PHE A 37 22.25 5.05 0.61
N PRO A 38 22.05 4.21 1.63
CA PRO A 38 21.70 2.78 1.57
C PRO A 38 20.25 2.53 1.11
N ASN A 39 20.02 1.52 0.25
CA ASN A 39 18.71 1.28 -0.35
C ASN A 39 17.75 0.49 0.57
N GLN A 40 18.23 -0.54 1.27
CA GLN A 40 17.38 -1.40 2.10
C GLN A 40 18.14 -1.97 3.31
N ASP A 41 17.46 -2.14 4.44
CA ASP A 41 18.00 -2.76 5.66
C ASP A 41 18.33 -4.26 5.45
N SER A 42 17.61 -4.92 4.53
CA SER A 42 17.68 -6.36 4.33
C SER A 42 17.56 -6.71 2.85
N LEU A 43 18.38 -7.65 2.36
CA LEU A 43 18.32 -8.12 0.98
C LEU A 43 17.08 -8.99 0.74
N SER A 44 16.39 -8.76 -0.39
CA SER A 44 15.20 -9.54 -0.77
C SER A 44 15.52 -10.91 -1.40
N GLY A 45 16.78 -11.37 -1.35
CA GLY A 45 17.25 -12.62 -1.97
C GLY A 45 17.51 -12.56 -3.49
N LYS A 46 17.33 -11.41 -4.15
CA LYS A 46 17.55 -11.24 -5.61
C LYS A 46 18.96 -10.76 -5.98
N GLY A 47 19.94 -10.92 -5.09
CA GLY A 47 21.28 -10.34 -5.22
C GLY A 47 21.29 -8.82 -5.03
N PHE A 48 22.47 -8.21 -5.11
CA PHE A 48 22.60 -6.76 -5.19
C PHE A 48 22.10 -6.32 -6.57
N GLY A 49 21.06 -5.47 -6.63
CA GLY A 49 20.59 -4.91 -7.88
C GLY A 49 21.68 -4.10 -8.60
N ASN A 50 21.38 -3.56 -9.78
CA ASN A 50 22.32 -2.71 -10.52
C ASN A 50 22.82 -1.54 -9.64
N LEU A 51 24.09 -1.58 -9.23
CA LEU A 51 24.81 -0.57 -8.42
C LEU A 51 25.08 0.70 -9.25
N ILE A 52 24.07 1.23 -9.91
CA ILE A 52 24.18 2.42 -10.76
C ILE A 52 24.17 3.65 -9.86
N ALA A 53 25.38 4.16 -9.59
CA ALA A 53 25.78 5.57 -9.61
C ALA A 53 26.93 5.80 -8.61
N LEU A 54 28.06 5.11 -8.81
CA LEU A 54 29.29 5.58 -8.19
C LEU A 54 29.70 6.90 -8.87
N PRO A 55 30.22 7.89 -8.13
CA PRO A 55 30.82 9.07 -8.73
C PRO A 55 31.90 8.62 -9.73
N PHE A 56 31.94 9.28 -10.88
CA PHE A 56 32.91 9.04 -11.96
C PHE A 56 32.73 7.73 -12.73
N GLN A 57 31.58 7.56 -13.40
CA GLN A 57 31.48 6.56 -14.46
C GLN A 57 32.56 6.87 -15.50
N GLY A 58 33.53 5.97 -15.69
CA GLY A 58 34.80 6.32 -16.35
C GLY A 58 34.70 6.89 -17.77
N LYS A 59 33.68 6.51 -18.56
CA LYS A 59 33.45 7.11 -19.88
C LYS A 59 32.80 8.49 -19.77
N ALA A 60 31.81 8.64 -18.89
CA ALA A 60 31.11 9.90 -18.63
C ALA A 60 32.05 10.95 -18.02
N SER A 61 32.87 10.56 -17.04
CA SER A 61 33.88 11.41 -16.40
C SER A 61 34.90 11.96 -17.40
N LYS A 62 35.40 11.11 -18.32
CA LYS A 62 36.28 11.55 -19.41
C LYS A 62 35.62 12.54 -20.37
N ALA A 63 34.30 12.48 -20.52
CA ALA A 63 33.52 13.42 -21.32
C ALA A 63 33.13 14.69 -20.53
N GLY A 64 33.62 14.88 -19.30
CA GLY A 64 33.28 16.02 -18.45
C GLY A 64 31.94 15.90 -17.73
N HIS A 65 31.31 14.72 -17.74
CA HIS A 65 30.04 14.47 -17.08
C HIS A 65 30.24 13.74 -15.75
N THR A 66 29.28 13.86 -14.81
CA THR A 66 29.34 13.20 -13.49
C THR A 66 30.54 13.65 -12.61
N LEU A 67 30.99 14.89 -12.79
CA LEU A 67 32.03 15.54 -12.00
C LEU A 67 31.41 16.46 -10.93
N PHE A 68 32.06 16.59 -9.77
CA PHE A 68 31.75 17.62 -8.79
C PHE A 68 32.11 19.01 -9.33
N LEU A 69 31.24 19.97 -9.01
CA LEU A 69 31.36 21.36 -9.42
C LEU A 69 31.84 22.20 -8.25
N ALA A 70 32.71 23.16 -8.54
CA ALA A 70 33.31 24.07 -7.58
C ALA A 70 32.28 25.13 -7.13
N PRO A 71 31.87 25.17 -5.85
CA PRO A 71 30.94 26.19 -5.35
C PRO A 71 31.46 27.62 -5.58
N GLU A 72 32.77 27.84 -5.45
CA GLU A 72 33.44 29.11 -5.70
C GLU A 72 33.29 29.63 -7.14
N SER A 73 32.98 28.74 -8.08
CA SER A 73 32.69 29.08 -9.48
C SER A 73 31.20 29.37 -9.74
N GLY A 74 30.35 29.34 -8.71
CA GLY A 74 28.90 29.32 -8.88
C GLY A 74 28.41 28.06 -9.59
N PHE A 75 29.08 26.93 -9.37
CA PHE A 75 28.78 25.63 -10.00
C PHE A 75 28.90 25.64 -11.53
N THR A 76 29.82 26.42 -12.09
CA THR A 76 30.05 26.48 -13.54
C THR A 76 31.31 25.74 -13.99
N ALA A 77 32.26 25.51 -13.08
CA ALA A 77 33.51 24.79 -13.33
C ALA A 77 33.60 23.52 -12.47
N SER A 78 34.32 22.51 -12.97
CA SER A 78 34.58 21.28 -12.22
C SER A 78 35.71 21.47 -11.20
N CYS A 79 35.61 20.78 -10.06
CA CYS A 79 36.69 20.76 -9.07
C CYS A 79 37.98 20.19 -9.68
N ALA A 80 39.12 20.85 -9.44
CA ALA A 80 40.41 20.42 -9.98
C ALA A 80 40.83 19.02 -9.48
N ASN A 81 40.50 18.69 -8.22
CA ASN A 81 40.75 17.38 -7.64
C ASN A 81 39.44 16.75 -7.15
N GLN A 82 38.83 16.00 -8.06
CA GLN A 82 37.58 15.26 -7.83
C GLN A 82 37.68 14.24 -6.68
N TRP A 83 38.85 13.62 -6.50
CA TRP A 83 39.09 12.61 -5.46
C TRP A 83 39.25 13.21 -4.07
N LYS A 84 39.81 14.43 -4.00
CA LYS A 84 39.96 15.16 -2.74
C LYS A 84 38.59 15.39 -2.08
N ILE A 85 37.57 15.73 -2.87
CA ILE A 85 36.19 15.90 -2.36
C ILE A 85 35.70 14.63 -1.66
N LEU A 86 35.91 13.45 -2.27
CA LEU A 86 35.50 12.18 -1.67
C LEU A 86 36.29 11.83 -0.41
N ALA A 87 37.57 12.18 -0.37
CA ALA A 87 38.44 11.94 0.78
C ALA A 87 38.15 12.88 1.96
N GLU A 88 37.57 14.05 1.70
CA GLU A 88 37.18 15.05 2.69
C GLU A 88 35.73 14.89 3.17
N VAL A 89 34.97 13.91 2.65
CA VAL A 89 33.63 13.63 3.16
C VAL A 89 33.74 13.13 4.59
N GLU A 90 33.25 13.92 5.53
CA GLU A 90 33.18 13.53 6.93
C GLU A 90 32.12 12.44 7.12
N GLU A 91 32.51 11.39 7.82
CA GLU A 91 31.59 10.35 8.23
C GLU A 91 30.85 10.79 9.49
N ILE A 92 29.54 10.56 9.53
CA ILE A 92 28.73 10.81 10.72
C ILE A 92 28.42 9.50 11.46
N ALA A 93 28.29 9.60 12.77
CA ALA A 93 27.80 8.54 13.66
C ALA A 93 26.29 8.30 13.48
N GLU A 94 25.80 7.12 13.88
CA GLU A 94 24.36 6.82 13.86
C GLU A 94 23.55 7.76 14.76
N SER A 95 24.13 8.22 15.88
CA SER A 95 23.46 9.12 16.83
C SER A 95 23.05 10.44 16.19
N VAL A 96 23.83 10.95 15.23
CA VAL A 96 23.48 12.18 14.48
C VAL A 96 22.20 11.98 13.68
N LEU A 97 21.99 10.77 13.12
CA LEU A 97 20.74 10.45 12.44
C LEU A 97 19.58 10.36 13.43
N ASP A 98 19.81 9.82 14.62
CA ASP A 98 18.79 9.71 15.67
C ASP A 98 18.35 11.10 16.17
N ASP A 99 19.30 12.00 16.42
CA ASP A 99 19.02 13.37 16.82
C ASP A 99 18.19 14.10 15.76
N LEU A 100 18.57 13.98 14.47
CA LEU A 100 17.81 14.58 13.36
C LEU A 100 16.41 13.97 13.20
N ILE A 101 16.29 12.66 13.40
CA ILE A 101 14.99 11.96 13.34
C ILE A 101 14.08 12.45 14.46
N GLU A 102 14.59 12.63 15.67
CA GLU A 102 13.82 13.16 16.80
C GLU A 102 13.48 14.64 16.60
N GLU A 103 14.46 15.47 16.26
CA GLU A 103 14.29 16.90 16.06
C GLU A 103 13.26 17.21 14.97
N TRP A 104 13.36 16.53 13.83
CA TRP A 104 12.47 16.74 12.69
C TRP A 104 11.21 15.87 12.73
N GLN A 105 11.01 15.13 13.84
CA GLN A 105 9.86 14.25 14.05
C GLN A 105 9.66 13.28 12.88
N LEU A 106 10.75 12.72 12.37
CA LEU A 106 10.72 11.76 11.27
C LEU A 106 10.25 10.40 11.81
N TYR A 107 9.31 9.78 11.11
CA TYR A 107 8.81 8.47 11.51
C TYR A 107 9.31 7.41 10.54
N ARG A 108 9.73 6.26 11.07
CA ARG A 108 9.92 5.06 10.24
C ARG A 108 8.56 4.68 9.68
N GLU A 109 8.33 4.96 8.39
CA GLU A 109 7.23 4.32 7.68
C GLU A 109 7.44 2.82 7.80
N SER A 110 6.58 2.14 8.56
CA SER A 110 6.76 0.72 8.79
C SER A 110 6.64 0.01 7.45
N SER A 111 7.76 -0.56 6.99
CA SER A 111 7.78 -1.42 5.82
C SER A 111 6.82 -2.62 5.97
N GLU A 112 6.28 -2.87 7.17
CA GLU A 112 5.23 -3.85 7.42
C GLU A 112 3.88 -3.49 6.79
N VAL A 113 3.57 -2.21 6.56
CA VAL A 113 2.36 -1.82 5.80
C VAL A 113 2.57 -2.00 4.28
N PHE A 114 3.82 -2.13 3.82
CA PHE A 114 4.16 -2.33 2.41
C PHE A 114 4.62 -3.75 2.04
N LYS A 115 4.83 -4.65 3.02
CA LYS A 115 5.38 -5.99 2.77
C LYS A 115 4.39 -7.07 2.32
N THR A 116 3.09 -6.77 2.14
CA THR A 116 2.18 -7.71 1.46
C THR A 116 1.42 -7.06 0.31
N TRP A 117 2.14 -6.61 -0.70
CA TRP A 117 1.64 -6.77 -2.07
C TRP A 117 2.80 -6.88 -3.07
N LYS A 118 3.43 -8.06 -3.12
CA LYS A 118 3.92 -8.53 -4.41
C LYS A 118 2.68 -8.77 -5.26
N VAL A 119 2.28 -7.75 -6.02
CA VAL A 119 1.36 -7.95 -7.15
C VAL A 119 2.08 -8.95 -8.05
N SER A 120 1.58 -10.18 -8.05
CA SER A 120 1.91 -11.14 -9.09
C SER A 120 1.77 -10.42 -10.43
N LYS A 121 2.78 -10.50 -11.30
CA LYS A 121 2.65 -9.99 -12.68
C LYS A 121 1.51 -10.67 -13.47
N ASN A 122 0.84 -11.66 -12.87
CA ASN A 122 -0.40 -12.27 -13.31
C ASN A 122 -1.60 -11.86 -12.43
N TRP A 123 -1.74 -10.58 -12.09
CA TRP A 123 -2.91 -10.09 -11.36
C TRP A 123 -4.11 -10.02 -12.31
N LYS A 124 -5.04 -10.97 -12.20
CA LYS A 124 -6.35 -10.85 -12.82
C LYS A 124 -7.34 -10.29 -11.79
N PHE A 125 -7.97 -9.17 -12.13
CA PHE A 125 -9.02 -8.54 -11.33
C PHE A 125 -10.29 -9.42 -11.21
N SER A 126 -10.34 -10.58 -11.87
CA SER A 126 -11.49 -11.50 -11.95
C SER A 126 -11.81 -12.25 -10.66
N ASP A 127 -10.90 -12.31 -9.68
CA ASP A 127 -10.98 -13.30 -8.59
C ASP A 127 -11.57 -12.74 -7.28
N TYR A 128 -12.02 -11.48 -7.27
CA TYR A 128 -12.68 -10.86 -6.11
C TYR A 128 -14.12 -10.47 -6.45
N PRO A 129 -15.05 -10.56 -5.48
CA PRO A 129 -16.39 -10.00 -5.67
C PRO A 129 -16.26 -8.52 -6.01
N LYS A 130 -16.92 -8.12 -7.09
CA LYS A 130 -16.89 -6.75 -7.59
C LYS A 130 -17.40 -5.81 -6.49
N SER A 131 -16.79 -4.63 -6.40
CA SER A 131 -17.17 -3.65 -5.37
C SER A 131 -18.52 -3.00 -5.72
N ASP A 132 -19.35 -2.77 -4.71
CA ASP A 132 -20.65 -2.11 -4.86
C ASP A 132 -20.45 -0.60 -4.89
N PHE A 133 -20.83 0.03 -6.01
CA PHE A 133 -20.67 1.47 -6.20
C PHE A 133 -21.54 2.30 -5.25
N ALA A 134 -22.76 1.85 -4.94
CA ALA A 134 -23.66 2.58 -4.07
C ALA A 134 -23.04 2.72 -2.67
N ARG A 135 -22.45 1.64 -2.16
CA ARG A 135 -21.71 1.65 -0.88
C ARG A 135 -20.47 2.55 -0.91
N ILE A 136 -19.78 2.65 -2.04
CA ILE A 136 -18.64 3.56 -2.20
C ILE A 136 -19.14 5.01 -2.11
N ALA A 137 -20.19 5.36 -2.86
CA ALA A 137 -20.75 6.70 -2.88
C ALA A 137 -21.29 7.10 -1.50
N GLU A 138 -21.94 6.20 -0.76
CA GLU A 138 -22.39 6.46 0.63
C GLU A 138 -21.23 6.77 1.60
N ARG A 139 -20.04 6.26 1.32
CA ARG A 139 -18.89 6.30 2.26
C ARG A 139 -17.79 7.27 1.83
N CYS A 140 -17.81 7.73 0.58
CA CYS A 140 -16.83 8.65 0.03
C CYS A 140 -17.53 9.88 -0.56
N ALA A 141 -17.42 11.01 0.15
CA ALA A 141 -18.00 12.28 -0.28
C ALA A 141 -17.52 12.74 -1.66
N PHE A 142 -16.27 12.42 -2.04
CA PHE A 142 -15.75 12.70 -3.37
C PHE A 142 -16.50 11.89 -4.45
N ILE A 143 -16.67 10.58 -4.26
CA ILE A 143 -17.38 9.74 -5.24
C ILE A 143 -18.88 10.09 -5.29
N ALA A 144 -19.48 10.47 -4.16
CA ALA A 144 -20.82 11.03 -4.14
C ALA A 144 -20.93 12.29 -4.99
N HIS A 145 -20.01 13.24 -4.82
CA HIS A 145 -19.93 14.45 -5.64
C HIS A 145 -19.82 14.12 -7.14
N CYS A 146 -18.92 13.21 -7.53
CA CYS A 146 -18.78 12.83 -8.93
C CYS A 146 -20.05 12.20 -9.52
N ARG A 147 -20.88 11.53 -8.70
CA ARG A 147 -22.18 10.98 -9.12
C ARG A 147 -23.25 12.08 -9.22
N ASP A 148 -23.32 12.95 -8.21
CA ASP A 148 -24.44 13.88 -8.03
C ASP A 148 -24.27 15.16 -8.88
N ASP A 149 -23.04 15.61 -9.09
CA ASP A 149 -22.69 16.88 -9.74
C ASP A 149 -22.07 16.68 -11.13
N ALA A 150 -22.39 15.56 -11.80
CA ALA A 150 -21.82 15.17 -13.10
C ALA A 150 -21.91 16.28 -14.18
N LYS A 151 -22.97 17.10 -14.17
CA LYS A 151 -23.21 18.21 -15.12
C LYS A 151 -22.18 19.33 -15.05
N THR A 152 -21.50 19.48 -13.92
CA THR A 152 -20.51 20.54 -13.68
C THR A 152 -19.15 19.97 -13.30
N LEU A 153 -18.97 18.67 -13.50
CA LEU A 153 -17.79 17.95 -13.05
C LEU A 153 -16.59 18.33 -13.93
N PRO A 154 -15.41 18.61 -13.35
CA PRO A 154 -14.17 18.75 -14.12
C PRO A 154 -13.71 17.40 -14.70
N GLU A 155 -13.04 17.42 -15.85
CA GLU A 155 -12.50 16.20 -16.49
C GLU A 155 -11.64 15.34 -15.55
N PRO A 156 -10.72 15.90 -14.72
CA PRO A 156 -9.92 15.08 -13.82
C PRO A 156 -10.77 14.30 -12.81
N ASP A 157 -11.83 14.91 -12.29
CA ASP A 157 -12.74 14.27 -11.33
C ASP A 157 -13.60 13.20 -12.01
N TRP A 158 -14.04 13.47 -13.24
CA TRP A 158 -14.73 12.49 -14.07
C TRP A 158 -13.85 11.28 -14.37
N TYR A 159 -12.59 11.49 -14.74
CA TYR A 159 -11.67 10.40 -15.00
C TYR A 159 -11.39 9.56 -13.74
N ILE A 160 -11.23 10.21 -12.57
CA ILE A 160 -11.10 9.51 -11.29
C ILE A 160 -12.33 8.63 -11.04
N LEU A 161 -13.55 9.16 -11.24
CA LEU A 161 -14.78 8.39 -11.12
C LEU A 161 -14.75 7.14 -12.00
N LEU A 162 -14.39 7.27 -13.27
CA LEU A 162 -14.29 6.15 -14.22
C LEU A 162 -13.29 5.09 -13.75
N THR A 163 -12.16 5.48 -13.15
CA THR A 163 -11.18 4.52 -12.62
C THR A 163 -11.72 3.62 -11.51
N ILE A 164 -12.75 4.07 -10.80
CA ILE A 164 -13.43 3.34 -9.73
C ILE A 164 -14.66 2.60 -10.29
N ALA A 165 -15.51 3.28 -11.05
CA ALA A 165 -16.76 2.75 -11.59
C ALA A 165 -16.55 1.56 -12.52
N ALA A 166 -15.55 1.62 -13.42
CA ALA A 166 -15.21 0.53 -14.36
C ALA A 166 -14.88 -0.80 -13.66
N ARG A 167 -14.54 -0.76 -12.37
CA ARG A 167 -14.14 -1.90 -11.55
C ARG A 167 -15.22 -2.37 -10.57
N CYS A 168 -16.38 -1.71 -10.58
CA CYS A 168 -17.54 -2.07 -9.77
C CYS A 168 -18.39 -3.15 -10.47
N GLU A 169 -19.42 -3.64 -9.78
CA GLU A 169 -20.42 -4.50 -10.38
C GLU A 169 -21.09 -3.79 -11.56
N ASN A 170 -21.18 -4.46 -12.71
CA ASN A 170 -21.62 -3.87 -13.99
C ASN A 170 -20.86 -2.58 -14.39
N GLY A 171 -19.55 -2.54 -14.14
CA GLY A 171 -18.74 -1.32 -14.23
C GLY A 171 -18.76 -0.57 -15.56
N GLU A 172 -18.86 -1.26 -16.71
CA GLU A 172 -18.99 -0.62 -18.03
C GLU A 172 -20.32 0.15 -18.13
N TYR A 173 -21.45 -0.54 -17.96
CA TYR A 173 -22.78 0.06 -17.92
C TYR A 173 -22.86 1.21 -16.90
N LEU A 174 -22.31 1.00 -15.69
CA LEU A 174 -22.29 2.00 -14.64
C LEU A 174 -21.49 3.25 -15.06
N SER A 175 -20.34 3.06 -15.70
CA SER A 175 -19.49 4.16 -16.17
C SER A 175 -20.20 5.01 -17.22
N HIS A 176 -20.91 4.40 -18.16
CA HIS A 176 -21.77 5.14 -19.11
C HIS A 176 -22.90 5.86 -18.38
N LYS A 177 -23.66 5.15 -17.55
CA LYS A 177 -24.80 5.71 -16.81
C LYS A 177 -24.42 6.92 -15.96
N LEU A 178 -23.27 6.88 -15.28
CA LEU A 178 -22.77 7.99 -14.47
C LEU A 178 -22.26 9.16 -15.33
N SER A 179 -21.84 8.88 -16.56
CA SER A 179 -21.29 9.88 -17.48
C SER A 179 -22.37 10.53 -18.36
N GLU A 180 -23.59 9.98 -18.46
CA GLU A 180 -24.68 10.53 -19.29
C GLU A 180 -24.97 12.02 -19.06
N ALA A 181 -24.77 12.48 -17.82
CA ALA A 181 -25.00 13.87 -17.44
C ALA A 181 -23.75 14.78 -17.59
N TYR A 182 -22.58 14.22 -17.94
CA TYR A 182 -21.33 14.95 -18.09
C TYR A 182 -21.31 15.76 -19.40
N PRO A 183 -20.85 17.04 -19.41
CA PRO A 183 -20.97 17.93 -20.56
C PRO A 183 -20.34 17.43 -21.87
N GLU A 184 -19.18 16.77 -21.79
CA GLU A 184 -18.44 16.28 -22.96
C GLU A 184 -18.64 14.77 -23.17
N TYR A 185 -19.68 14.19 -22.57
CA TYR A 185 -19.92 12.75 -22.68
C TYR A 185 -20.13 12.31 -24.12
N THR A 186 -19.27 11.38 -24.56
CA THR A 186 -19.52 10.56 -25.73
C THR A 186 -19.29 9.08 -25.37
N PRO A 187 -20.06 8.13 -25.93
CA PRO A 187 -19.82 6.71 -25.72
C PRO A 187 -18.37 6.32 -26.04
N GLN A 188 -17.84 6.82 -27.16
CA GLN A 188 -16.50 6.50 -27.65
C GLN A 188 -15.39 6.99 -26.72
N GLU A 189 -15.47 8.22 -26.22
CA GLU A 189 -14.50 8.74 -25.26
C GLU A 189 -14.58 8.00 -23.92
N THR A 190 -15.79 7.71 -23.48
CA THR A 190 -16.03 6.97 -22.24
C THR A 190 -15.44 5.57 -22.32
N ASP A 191 -15.64 4.87 -23.44
CA ASP A 191 -15.03 3.56 -23.71
C ASP A 191 -13.50 3.63 -23.70
N ALA A 192 -12.92 4.66 -24.34
CA ALA A 192 -11.47 4.86 -24.36
C ALA A 192 -10.91 5.11 -22.95
N LYS A 193 -11.60 5.91 -22.13
CA LYS A 193 -11.21 6.18 -20.73
C LYS A 193 -11.40 4.96 -19.84
N ILE A 194 -12.47 4.17 -20.02
CA ILE A 194 -12.67 2.88 -19.32
C ILE A 194 -11.53 1.93 -19.66
N TYR A 195 -11.19 1.79 -20.96
CA TYR A 195 -10.11 0.94 -21.41
C TYR A 195 -8.77 1.35 -20.79
N HIS A 196 -8.43 2.64 -20.84
CA HIS A 196 -7.19 3.15 -20.26
C HIS A 196 -7.17 2.99 -18.73
N ALA A 197 -8.29 3.25 -18.07
CA ALA A 197 -8.43 3.07 -16.64
C ALA A 197 -8.18 1.62 -16.23
N LEU A 198 -8.73 0.64 -16.95
CA LEU A 198 -8.61 -0.79 -16.66
C LEU A 198 -7.21 -1.34 -16.92
N ASN A 199 -6.56 -0.92 -18.02
CA ASN A 199 -5.32 -1.52 -18.51
C ASN A 199 -4.05 -0.78 -18.05
N SER A 200 -4.12 0.53 -17.81
CA SER A 200 -2.92 1.37 -17.64
C SER A 200 -2.86 2.09 -16.29
N THR A 201 -3.99 2.57 -15.75
CA THR A 201 -3.96 3.46 -14.57
C THR A 201 -4.19 2.77 -13.23
N GLY A 202 -5.10 1.79 -13.16
CA GLY A 202 -5.57 1.30 -11.86
C GLY A 202 -6.60 2.23 -11.21
N PRO A 203 -7.22 1.82 -10.09
CA PRO A 203 -8.13 2.68 -9.32
C PRO A 203 -7.33 3.76 -8.57
N TYR A 204 -7.77 5.01 -8.65
CA TYR A 204 -7.08 6.10 -7.97
C TYR A 204 -7.06 5.94 -6.45
N CYS A 205 -5.93 6.31 -5.85
CA CYS A 205 -5.73 6.27 -4.40
C CYS A 205 -6.32 7.51 -3.71
N CYS A 206 -6.77 7.36 -2.47
CA CYS A 206 -7.29 8.45 -1.64
C CYS A 206 -6.31 9.64 -1.51
N ARG A 207 -5.00 9.37 -1.51
CA ARG A 207 -3.96 10.41 -1.48
C ARG A 207 -3.97 11.24 -2.77
N THR A 208 -4.06 10.59 -3.93
CA THR A 208 -4.15 11.27 -5.23
C THR A 208 -5.44 12.09 -5.34
N ILE A 209 -6.56 11.53 -4.88
CA ILE A 209 -7.85 12.23 -4.85
C ILE A 209 -7.78 13.45 -3.93
N LYS A 210 -7.11 13.37 -2.77
CA LYS A 210 -6.93 14.53 -1.89
C LYS A 210 -6.10 15.63 -2.55
N ARG A 211 -5.10 15.29 -3.36
CA ARG A 211 -4.29 16.27 -4.07
C ARG A 211 -5.09 17.03 -5.13
N ILE A 212 -5.93 16.32 -5.89
CA ILE A 212 -6.72 16.91 -6.99
C ILE A 212 -7.98 17.61 -6.43
N SER A 213 -8.70 16.93 -5.53
CA SER A 213 -10.03 17.33 -5.05
C SER A 213 -10.15 17.20 -3.52
N GLY A 214 -9.19 17.80 -2.82
CA GLY A 214 -9.02 17.70 -1.36
C GLY A 214 -10.18 18.21 -0.51
N LYS A 215 -11.06 19.06 -1.05
CA LYS A 215 -12.23 19.61 -0.32
C LYS A 215 -13.12 18.52 0.29
N TYR A 216 -13.28 17.38 -0.38
CA TYR A 216 -14.12 16.27 0.09
C TYR A 216 -13.42 15.33 1.06
N CYS A 217 -12.09 15.39 1.15
CA CYS A 217 -11.30 14.48 1.97
C CYS A 217 -11.02 15.02 3.38
N ARG A 218 -11.26 16.31 3.65
CA ARG A 218 -10.92 16.98 4.92
C ARG A 218 -11.57 16.34 6.15
N ALA A 219 -12.83 15.93 6.05
CA ALA A 219 -13.58 15.28 7.13
C ALA A 219 -13.82 13.78 6.88
N CYS A 220 -13.06 13.16 5.98
CA CYS A 220 -13.28 11.78 5.58
C CYS A 220 -12.85 10.80 6.69
N ARG A 221 -13.83 10.08 7.27
CA ARG A 221 -13.62 9.08 8.33
C ARG A 221 -12.76 7.87 7.96
N TYR A 222 -12.50 7.68 6.66
CA TYR A 222 -11.72 6.55 6.12
C TYR A 222 -10.36 6.97 5.59
N TYR A 223 -10.06 8.28 5.56
CA TYR A 223 -8.79 8.78 5.05
C TYR A 223 -7.63 8.27 5.91
N GLY A 224 -6.59 7.70 5.29
CA GLY A 224 -5.50 7.03 6.00
C GLY A 224 -5.80 5.59 6.45
N GLY A 225 -7.08 5.18 6.50
CA GLY A 225 -7.51 3.81 6.80
C GLY A 225 -7.72 2.91 5.56
N VAL A 226 -7.87 3.51 4.37
CA VAL A 226 -7.98 2.79 3.09
C VAL A 226 -7.12 3.44 1.99
N ARG A 227 -6.54 2.62 1.11
CA ARG A 227 -5.71 3.10 -0.02
C ARG A 227 -6.51 3.79 -1.12
N SER A 228 -7.69 3.28 -1.45
CA SER A 228 -8.54 3.79 -2.53
C SER A 228 -10.02 3.68 -2.13
N PRO A 229 -10.90 4.59 -2.61
CA PRO A 229 -12.33 4.53 -2.34
C PRO A 229 -12.98 3.22 -2.76
N ILE A 230 -12.43 2.53 -3.77
CA ILE A 230 -12.98 1.25 -4.26
C ILE A 230 -13.11 0.20 -3.15
N VAL A 231 -12.24 0.26 -2.14
CA VAL A 231 -12.25 -0.69 -1.01
C VAL A 231 -13.52 -0.52 -0.16
N LEU A 232 -14.12 0.67 -0.14
CA LEU A 232 -15.33 0.99 0.64
C LEU A 232 -16.58 0.26 0.15
N GLY A 233 -16.56 -0.26 -1.08
CA GLY A 233 -17.64 -1.04 -1.68
C GLY A 233 -17.63 -2.52 -1.32
N ARG A 234 -16.62 -2.99 -0.56
CA ARG A 234 -16.48 -4.41 -0.24
C ARG A 234 -17.42 -4.82 0.91
N PRO A 235 -18.16 -5.94 0.77
CA PRO A 235 -19.15 -6.36 1.76
C PRO A 235 -18.55 -6.81 3.09
N ASN A 236 -17.36 -7.42 3.09
CA ASN A 236 -16.75 -8.06 4.27
C ASN A 236 -15.46 -7.37 4.76
N HIS A 237 -15.31 -6.06 4.51
CA HIS A 237 -14.10 -5.33 4.90
C HIS A 237 -14.34 -4.51 6.18
N THR A 238 -13.59 -4.80 7.25
CA THR A 238 -13.57 -3.98 8.47
C THR A 238 -12.69 -2.75 8.25
N TYR A 239 -13.29 -1.57 8.31
CA TYR A 239 -12.60 -0.28 8.12
C TYR A 239 -12.09 0.24 9.46
N LEU A 240 -10.77 0.26 9.67
CA LEU A 240 -10.16 0.81 10.88
C LEU A 240 -10.16 2.35 10.79
N ARG A 241 -10.55 3.03 11.88
CA ARG A 241 -10.48 4.49 11.99
C ARG A 241 -9.02 4.94 12.24
N PRO A 242 -8.59 6.07 11.66
CA PRO A 242 -7.36 6.73 12.09
C PRO A 242 -7.49 7.13 13.57
N GLY A 243 -6.59 6.67 14.44
CA GLY A 243 -6.58 6.96 15.89
C GLY A 243 -6.86 5.79 16.83
N GLN A 244 -7.15 4.58 16.33
CA GLN A 244 -7.36 3.38 17.17
C GLN A 244 -6.10 2.53 17.38
N LEU A 245 -4.91 3.02 17.01
CA LEU A 245 -3.65 2.28 17.09
C LEU A 245 -3.00 2.28 18.50
N GLY A 246 -3.66 2.83 19.53
CA GLY A 246 -3.07 3.01 20.86
C GLY A 246 -3.88 2.56 22.08
N GLN A 247 -5.03 1.90 21.92
CA GLN A 247 -5.79 1.38 23.07
C GLN A 247 -6.05 -0.12 22.93
N THR A 248 -5.09 -0.92 23.39
CA THR A 248 -5.41 -2.22 23.95
C THR A 248 -6.00 -1.99 25.35
N ALA A 249 -7.31 -2.17 25.52
CA ALA A 249 -7.89 -2.82 26.70
C ALA A 249 -9.43 -2.91 26.61
N ALA A 250 -9.90 -4.10 27.02
CA ALA A 250 -11.21 -4.39 27.63
C ALA A 250 -12.48 -4.44 26.75
N MET A 251 -12.80 -5.67 26.35
CA MET A 251 -14.08 -6.36 26.50
C MET A 251 -15.40 -5.67 26.06
N SER A 252 -15.91 -6.09 24.90
CA SER A 252 -17.29 -6.59 24.73
C SER A 252 -17.53 -7.09 23.30
N GLY A 253 -16.73 -8.05 22.84
CA GLY A 253 -17.05 -8.85 21.66
C GLY A 253 -17.65 -10.19 22.11
N PRO A 254 -18.67 -10.74 21.43
CA PRO A 254 -19.26 -12.02 21.84
C PRO A 254 -18.19 -13.12 21.86
N PRO A 255 -18.35 -14.18 22.69
CA PRO A 255 -17.29 -15.16 23.04
C PRO A 255 -16.71 -15.95 21.85
N CYS A 256 -17.20 -15.71 20.65
CA CYS A 256 -16.92 -16.47 19.44
C CYS A 256 -16.05 -15.69 18.42
N ALA A 257 -15.41 -14.59 18.79
CA ALA A 257 -14.49 -13.85 17.91
C ALA A 257 -13.23 -14.68 17.54
N LEU A 258 -13.07 -15.12 16.28
CA LEU A 258 -11.82 -15.71 15.77
C LEU A 258 -10.72 -14.65 15.78
N THR A 259 -9.56 -14.97 16.37
CA THR A 259 -8.36 -14.11 16.29
C THR A 259 -7.81 -14.06 14.87
N LYS A 260 -6.85 -13.17 14.58
CA LYS A 260 -6.20 -13.12 13.24
C LYS A 260 -5.53 -14.45 12.87
N GLU A 261 -4.85 -15.07 13.83
CA GLU A 261 -4.20 -16.38 13.67
C GLU A 261 -5.21 -17.50 13.45
N GLU A 262 -6.31 -17.52 14.22
CA GLU A 262 -7.38 -18.51 14.05
C GLU A 262 -8.06 -18.36 12.67
N ASN A 263 -8.27 -17.13 12.18
CA ASN A 263 -8.81 -16.88 10.84
C ASN A 263 -7.88 -17.40 9.73
N GLU A 264 -6.57 -17.22 9.86
CA GLU A 264 -5.61 -17.69 8.86
C GLU A 264 -5.54 -19.23 8.83
N LEU A 265 -5.61 -19.86 10.00
CA LEU A 265 -5.70 -21.32 10.11
C LEU A 265 -6.96 -21.87 9.45
N ILE A 266 -8.11 -21.24 9.68
CA ILE A 266 -9.35 -21.63 9.00
C ILE A 266 -9.20 -21.46 7.49
N ARG A 267 -8.75 -20.32 6.99
CA ARG A 267 -8.56 -20.12 5.54
C ARG A 267 -7.68 -21.19 4.91
N ARG A 268 -6.59 -21.55 5.58
CA ARG A 268 -5.61 -22.50 5.06
C ARG A 268 -6.07 -23.95 5.11
N TYR A 269 -6.85 -24.33 6.11
CA TYR A 269 -7.17 -25.73 6.40
C TYR A 269 -8.66 -26.05 6.45
N TYR A 270 -9.56 -25.12 6.11
CA TYR A 270 -11.01 -25.29 6.19
C TYR A 270 -11.52 -26.55 5.50
N ALA A 271 -11.14 -26.75 4.23
CA ALA A 271 -11.57 -27.93 3.47
C ALA A 271 -11.12 -29.24 4.14
N PHE A 272 -9.92 -29.23 4.74
CA PHE A 272 -9.39 -30.37 5.48
C PHE A 272 -10.19 -30.62 6.76
N TYR A 273 -10.42 -29.59 7.58
CA TYR A 273 -11.22 -29.70 8.80
C TYR A 273 -12.65 -30.15 8.53
N ARG A 274 -13.31 -29.54 7.55
CA ARG A 274 -14.67 -29.88 7.13
C ARG A 274 -14.77 -31.33 6.66
N SER A 275 -13.76 -31.83 5.93
CA SER A 275 -13.74 -33.22 5.48
C SER A 275 -13.62 -34.24 6.62
N LEU A 276 -12.88 -33.90 7.69
CA LEU A 276 -12.75 -34.74 8.88
C LEU A 276 -14.02 -34.70 9.75
N ASP A 277 -14.64 -33.53 9.88
CA ASP A 277 -15.89 -33.31 10.63
C ASP A 277 -17.07 -34.05 9.98
N GLN A 278 -17.26 -33.86 8.67
CA GLN A 278 -18.30 -34.54 7.88
C GLN A 278 -18.04 -36.04 7.68
N GLY A 279 -16.85 -36.53 8.05
CA GLY A 279 -16.48 -37.94 7.93
C GLY A 279 -16.22 -38.41 6.50
N THR A 280 -16.17 -37.50 5.52
CA THR A 280 -15.79 -37.80 4.13
C THR A 280 -14.33 -38.24 4.03
N ARG A 281 -13.50 -37.80 4.99
CA ARG A 281 -12.12 -38.25 5.17
C ARG A 281 -11.98 -39.10 6.44
N LYS A 282 -11.44 -40.33 6.30
CA LYS A 282 -11.13 -41.20 7.45
C LYS A 282 -9.85 -40.72 8.15
N PRO A 283 -9.84 -40.55 9.49
CA PRO A 283 -8.68 -40.09 10.22
C PRO A 283 -7.58 -41.17 10.25
N ASN A 284 -6.37 -40.82 9.81
CA ASN A 284 -5.23 -41.73 9.75
C ASN A 284 -4.18 -41.50 10.84
N THR A 285 -4.28 -40.41 11.62
CA THR A 285 -3.40 -40.14 12.77
C THR A 285 -4.18 -40.01 14.08
N SER A 286 -3.47 -40.10 15.22
CA SER A 286 -4.02 -39.86 16.56
C SER A 286 -4.66 -38.49 16.70
N GLU A 287 -4.07 -37.47 16.08
CA GLU A 287 -4.51 -36.08 16.12
C GLU A 287 -5.78 -35.88 15.29
N GLN A 288 -5.89 -36.52 14.12
CA GLN A 288 -7.11 -36.46 13.31
C GLN A 288 -8.28 -37.19 13.98
N LYS A 289 -7.99 -38.33 14.63
CA LYS A 289 -8.99 -39.02 15.46
C LYS A 289 -9.46 -38.11 16.58
N HIS A 290 -8.52 -37.44 17.24
CA HIS A 290 -8.82 -36.47 18.30
C HIS A 290 -9.67 -35.31 17.79
N PHE A 291 -9.26 -34.65 16.70
CA PHE A 291 -10.01 -33.57 16.05
C PHE A 291 -11.46 -33.97 15.73
N GLN A 292 -11.66 -35.19 15.21
CA GLN A 292 -13.00 -35.70 14.92
C GLN A 292 -13.82 -35.95 16.19
N GLY A 293 -13.19 -36.43 17.28
CA GLY A 293 -13.85 -36.57 18.57
C GLY A 293 -14.23 -35.22 19.19
N VAL A 294 -13.37 -34.21 19.05
CA VAL A 294 -13.65 -32.82 19.45
C VAL A 294 -14.84 -32.25 18.68
N CYS A 295 -14.88 -32.44 17.35
CA CYS A 295 -15.99 -32.00 16.53
C CYS A 295 -17.32 -32.68 16.93
N ARG A 296 -17.28 -33.92 17.41
CA ARG A 296 -18.46 -34.66 17.89
C ARG A 296 -18.81 -34.40 19.37
N GLY A 297 -18.12 -33.46 20.02
CA GLY A 297 -18.35 -33.12 21.43
C GLY A 297 -17.93 -34.22 22.42
N ARG A 298 -17.08 -35.16 21.99
CA ARG A 298 -16.60 -36.25 22.86
C ARG A 298 -15.39 -35.85 23.69
N TRP A 299 -14.62 -34.87 23.22
CA TRP A 299 -13.38 -34.39 23.84
C TRP A 299 -13.25 -32.87 23.73
N ASP A 300 -12.48 -32.28 24.65
CA ASP A 300 -12.17 -30.84 24.62
C ASP A 300 -11.06 -30.52 23.62
N ALA A 301 -11.11 -29.32 23.05
CA ALA A 301 -10.10 -28.83 22.12
C ALA A 301 -8.75 -28.58 22.83
N ARG A 302 -7.69 -29.24 22.35
CA ARG A 302 -6.35 -29.18 22.95
C ARG A 302 -5.39 -28.27 22.19
N ASN A 303 -5.63 -28.03 20.89
CA ASN A 303 -4.76 -27.22 20.06
C ASN A 303 -5.51 -26.08 19.37
N ILE A 304 -4.72 -25.14 18.80
CA ILE A 304 -5.25 -23.95 18.14
C ILE A 304 -6.14 -24.28 16.92
N HIS A 305 -5.88 -25.39 16.22
CA HIS A 305 -6.68 -25.82 15.07
C HIS A 305 -8.08 -26.29 15.47
N GLU A 306 -8.18 -27.10 16.52
CA GLU A 306 -9.44 -27.58 17.10
C GLU A 306 -10.26 -26.42 17.66
N ARG A 307 -9.60 -25.52 18.41
CA ARG A 307 -10.24 -24.32 18.97
C ARG A 307 -10.74 -23.38 17.88
N ALA A 308 -9.92 -23.11 16.86
CA ALA A 308 -10.29 -22.25 15.73
C ALA A 308 -11.48 -22.85 14.98
N TYR A 309 -11.47 -24.16 14.70
CA TYR A 309 -12.55 -24.79 13.95
C TYR A 309 -13.86 -24.86 14.71
N LEU A 310 -13.84 -25.14 16.02
CA LEU A 310 -15.05 -25.08 16.84
C LEU A 310 -15.65 -23.66 16.90
N LYS A 311 -14.80 -22.64 17.08
CA LYS A 311 -15.23 -21.23 17.03
C LYS A 311 -15.81 -20.85 15.67
N TYR A 312 -15.21 -21.33 14.57
CA TYR A 312 -15.73 -21.10 13.23
C TYR A 312 -17.10 -21.77 13.05
N ARG A 313 -17.21 -23.04 13.44
CA ARG A 313 -18.44 -23.83 13.30
C ARG A 313 -19.60 -23.30 14.14
N ALA A 314 -19.32 -22.70 15.29
CA ALA A 314 -20.35 -22.07 16.12
C ALA A 314 -20.91 -20.75 15.53
N ARG A 315 -20.38 -20.28 14.39
CA ARG A 315 -20.86 -19.07 13.67
C ARG A 315 -21.62 -19.38 12.39
N GLU A 316 -21.47 -20.58 11.82
CA GLU A 316 -22.29 -21.07 10.70
C GLU A 316 -23.62 -21.60 11.24
#